data_AF-A0A3C1L4B8-F1
#
_entry.id   AF-A0A3C1L4B8-F1
#
_cell.length_a   1.000
_cell.length_b   1.000
_cell.length_c   1.000
_cell.angle_alpha   90.00
_cell.angle_beta   90.00
_cell.angle_gamma   90.00
#
_symmetry.space_group_name_H-M   'P 1'
#
loop_
_entity.id
_entity.type
_entity.pdbx_description
1 polymer ?
#
loop_
_entity_poly.entity_id
_entity_poly.type
_entity_poly.pdbx_seq_one_letter_code
_entity_poly.pdbx_strand_id
1 'polypeptide(L)'
;MTRRTRIILMIGVALVAWFGITVRWATQPLSDTMRVGKNADLEFVSQRVECGTVFDSDPTGGNPIPVLVTPADVDLTKTPQWAYPRTPCQLVHEQARLLFGINVGVFVVGFALLIVVALRLARRPAPRAVPAAAATT
;
A
#
# COMPACT_ATOMS: atom_id res chain seq x y z
N MET A 1 21.95 26.77 7.04
CA MET A 1 21.29 25.73 6.22
C MET A 1 20.58 26.40 5.04
N THR A 2 20.89 26.04 3.79
CA THR A 2 20.29 26.73 2.62
C THR A 2 18.81 26.34 2.44
N ARG A 3 18.00 27.19 1.79
CA ARG A 3 16.58 26.89 1.47
C ARG A 3 16.46 25.56 0.72
N ARG A 4 17.41 25.24 -0.17
CA ARG A 4 17.45 23.97 -0.93
C ARG A 4 17.71 22.76 -0.03
N THR A 5 18.64 22.88 0.91
CA THR A 5 18.92 21.82 1.90
C THR A 5 17.69 21.53 2.77
N ARG A 6 16.97 22.58 3.21
CA ARG A 6 15.73 22.43 3.99
C ARG A 6 14.65 21.70 3.19
N ILE A 7 14.44 22.06 1.93
CA ILE A 7 13.45 21.40 1.06
C ILE A 7 13.75 19.91 0.88
N ILE A 8 15.01 19.56 0.59
CA ILE A 8 15.40 18.15 0.41
C ILE A 8 15.18 17.33 1.68
N LEU A 9 15.51 17.91 2.84
CA LEU A 9 15.23 17.27 4.13
C LEU A 9 13.74 17.06 4.36
N MET A 10 12.90 18.07 4.09
CA MET A 10 11.46 17.94 4.22
C MET A 10 10.89 16.85 3.30
N ILE A 11 11.36 16.77 2.05
CA ILE A 11 10.95 15.71 1.12
C ILE A 11 11.41 14.34 1.63
N GLY A 12 12.65 14.23 2.13
CA GLY A 12 13.17 12.99 2.71
C GLY A 12 12.35 12.53 3.92
N VAL A 13 12.02 13.44 4.83
CA VAL A 13 11.17 13.15 5.99
C VAL A 13 9.77 12.71 5.55
N ALA A 14 9.16 13.42 4.60
CA ALA A 14 7.84 13.07 4.08
C ALA A 14 7.85 11.68 3.42
N LEU A 15 8.90 11.35 2.66
CA LEU A 15 9.04 10.06 2.00
C LEU A 15 9.18 8.91 3.02
N VAL A 16 9.98 9.11 4.07
CA VAL A 16 10.14 8.12 5.15
C VAL A 16 8.85 7.97 5.95
N ALA A 17 8.17 9.07 6.28
CA ALA A 17 6.89 9.03 6.97
C ALA A 17 5.82 8.30 6.16
N TRP A 18 5.72 8.61 4.86
CA TRP A 18 4.84 7.90 3.93
C TRP A 18 5.12 6.39 3.92
N PHE A 19 6.39 6.01 3.78
CA PHE A 19 6.77 4.60 3.78
C PHE A 19 6.45 3.91 5.11
N GLY A 20 6.64 4.58 6.24
CA GLY A 20 6.23 4.09 7.56
C GLY A 20 4.73 3.82 7.64
N ILE A 21 3.90 4.68 7.05
CA ILE A 21 2.44 4.47 6.95
C ILE A 21 2.14 3.23 6.09
N THR A 22 2.83 3.08 4.94
CA THR A 22 2.66 1.89 4.08
C THR A 22 3.02 0.60 4.81
N VAL A 23 4.13 0.58 5.55
CA VAL A 23 4.54 -0.59 6.34
C VAL A 23 3.50 -0.87 7.43
N ARG A 24 3.04 0.16 8.15
CA ARG A 24 2.02 0.00 9.19
C ARG A 24 0.71 -0.55 8.65
N TRP A 25 0.30 -0.13 7.45
CA TRP A 25 -0.86 -0.67 6.75
C TRP A 25 -0.65 -2.13 6.36
N ALA A 26 0.53 -2.50 5.84
CA ALA A 26 0.84 -3.85 5.42
C ALA A 26 0.84 -4.88 6.56
N THR A 27 1.04 -4.43 7.81
CA THR A 27 0.93 -5.28 9.01
C THR A 27 -0.48 -5.31 9.61
N GLN A 28 -1.48 -4.67 9.00
CA GLN A 28 -2.87 -4.79 9.44
C GLN A 28 -3.54 -6.00 8.77
N PRO A 29 -4.49 -6.64 9.46
CA PRO A 29 -5.26 -7.73 8.86
C PRO A 29 -6.09 -7.19 7.70
N LEU A 30 -6.13 -7.96 6.61
CA LEU A 30 -6.93 -7.69 5.44
C LEU A 30 -8.34 -8.24 5.66
N SER A 31 -9.30 -7.81 4.84
CA SER A 31 -10.63 -8.41 4.82
C SER A 31 -11.12 -8.52 3.38
N ASP A 32 -11.76 -9.63 3.04
CA ASP A 32 -12.40 -9.84 1.75
C ASP A 32 -13.92 -9.91 1.92
N THR A 33 -14.65 -9.18 1.10
CA THR A 33 -16.12 -9.16 1.11
C THR A 33 -16.62 -9.74 -0.20
N MET A 34 -17.36 -10.85 -0.10
CA MET A 34 -17.83 -11.59 -1.27
C MET A 34 -19.34 -11.75 -1.25
N ARG A 35 -19.97 -11.71 -2.43
CA ARG A 35 -21.37 -12.10 -2.60
C ARG A 35 -21.45 -13.63 -2.55
N VAL A 36 -22.19 -14.16 -1.60
CA VAL A 36 -22.27 -15.61 -1.33
C VAL A 36 -23.57 -16.24 -1.82
N GLY A 37 -24.61 -15.44 -2.03
CA GLY A 37 -25.89 -15.94 -2.49
C GLY A 37 -26.95 -14.85 -2.50
N LYS A 38 -28.22 -15.27 -2.59
CA LYS A 38 -29.39 -14.40 -2.51
C LYS A 38 -30.30 -14.83 -1.35
N ASN A 39 -30.99 -13.88 -0.73
CA ASN A 39 -32.04 -14.15 0.25
C ASN A 39 -33.38 -14.50 -0.43
N ALA A 40 -34.43 -14.73 0.37
CA ALA A 40 -35.78 -15.01 -0.14
C ALA A 40 -36.34 -13.90 -1.04
N ASP A 41 -35.94 -12.65 -0.81
CA ASP A 41 -36.31 -11.47 -1.61
C ASP A 41 -35.45 -11.27 -2.88
N LEU A 42 -34.60 -12.25 -3.20
CA LEU A 42 -33.66 -12.24 -4.34
C LEU A 42 -32.57 -11.15 -4.28
N GLU A 43 -32.33 -10.57 -3.10
CA GLU A 43 -31.27 -9.61 -2.84
C GLU A 43 -29.93 -10.30 -2.55
N PHE A 44 -28.84 -9.71 -3.00
CA PHE A 44 -27.51 -10.28 -2.80
C PHE A 44 -27.04 -10.13 -1.35
N VAL A 45 -26.67 -11.26 -0.75
CA VAL A 45 -26.04 -11.29 0.57
C VAL A 45 -24.54 -11.37 0.38
N SER A 46 -23.82 -10.52 1.12
CA SER A 46 -22.36 -10.54 1.15
C SER A 46 -21.84 -10.99 2.51
N GLN A 47 -20.80 -11.82 2.46
CA GLN A 47 -20.08 -12.28 3.63
C GLN A 47 -18.71 -11.61 3.66
N ARG A 48 -18.38 -11.01 4.80
CA ARG A 48 -17.03 -10.55 5.09
C ARG A 48 -16.22 -11.71 5.70
N VAL A 49 -15.00 -11.88 5.21
CA VAL A 49 -14.02 -12.86 5.70
C VAL A 49 -12.79 -12.08 6.15
N GLU A 50 -12.33 -12.34 7.38
CA GLU A 50 -11.08 -11.79 7.89
C GLU A 50 -9.91 -12.59 7.32
N CYS A 51 -8.89 -11.88 6.88
CA CYS A 51 -7.73 -12.43 6.20
C CYS A 51 -6.46 -12.12 7.01
N GLY A 52 -5.35 -12.74 6.61
CA GLY A 52 -4.04 -12.42 7.15
C GLY A 52 -3.57 -11.01 6.78
N THR A 53 -2.32 -10.73 7.11
CA THR A 53 -1.57 -9.55 6.73
C THR A 53 -0.81 -9.81 5.42
N VAL A 54 -0.27 -8.76 4.80
CA VAL A 54 0.53 -8.88 3.55
C VAL A 54 1.72 -9.84 3.71
N PHE A 55 2.26 -9.97 4.92
CA PHE A 55 3.45 -10.75 5.21
C PHE A 55 3.17 -12.22 5.54
N ASP A 56 1.91 -12.59 5.81
CA ASP A 56 1.56 -13.95 6.19
C ASP A 56 1.72 -14.91 5.02
N SER A 57 2.34 -16.07 5.25
CA SER A 57 2.56 -17.07 4.21
C SER A 57 1.25 -17.62 3.63
N ASP A 58 0.22 -17.72 4.47
CA ASP A 58 -1.15 -18.12 4.11
C ASP A 58 -2.05 -16.87 3.99
N PRO A 59 -2.86 -16.72 2.91
CA PRO A 59 -3.81 -15.62 2.75
C PRO A 59 -4.80 -15.44 3.91
N THR A 60 -5.16 -16.53 4.59
CA THR A 60 -6.09 -16.50 5.73
C THR A 60 -5.41 -16.13 7.03
N GLY A 61 -4.08 -16.19 7.10
CA GLY A 61 -3.32 -16.05 8.34
C GLY A 61 -3.61 -17.17 9.36
N GLY A 62 -4.15 -18.31 8.91
CA GLY A 62 -4.60 -19.39 9.78
C GLY A 62 -5.99 -19.18 10.38
N ASN A 63 -6.71 -18.13 9.98
CA ASN A 63 -8.07 -17.90 10.43
C ASN A 63 -9.06 -18.83 9.69
N PRO A 64 -10.03 -19.42 10.41
CA PRO A 64 -11.02 -20.30 9.79
C PRO A 64 -11.94 -19.49 8.86
N ILE A 65 -12.21 -20.05 7.67
CA ILE A 65 -13.20 -19.49 6.76
C ILE A 65 -14.60 -19.73 7.33
N PRO A 66 -15.47 -18.70 7.44
CA PRO A 66 -16.83 -18.88 7.93
C PRO A 66 -17.61 -19.93 7.11
N VAL A 67 -18.33 -20.81 7.79
CA VAL A 67 -19.20 -21.79 7.12
C VAL A 67 -20.47 -21.06 6.64
N LEU A 68 -20.78 -21.17 5.35
CA LEU A 68 -22.00 -20.62 4.78
C LEU A 68 -23.17 -21.59 5.02
N VAL A 69 -24.21 -21.11 5.69
CA VAL A 69 -25.48 -21.83 5.84
C VAL A 69 -26.51 -21.12 4.98
N THR A 70 -27.07 -21.82 4.01
CA THR A 70 -28.18 -21.27 3.21
C THR A 70 -29.44 -21.28 4.07
N PRO A 71 -30.09 -20.13 4.28
CA PRO A 71 -31.32 -20.05 5.06
C PRO A 71 -32.44 -20.93 4.47
N ALA A 72 -33.26 -21.53 5.35
CA ALA A 72 -34.30 -22.49 4.94
C ALA A 72 -35.45 -21.86 4.14
N ASP A 73 -35.61 -20.53 4.22
CA ASP A 73 -36.58 -19.71 3.49
C ASP A 73 -36.16 -19.40 2.04
N VAL A 74 -34.93 -19.76 1.65
CA VAL A 74 -34.44 -19.56 0.28
C VAL A 74 -34.94 -20.66 -0.64
N ASP A 75 -35.66 -20.29 -1.70
CA ASP A 75 -36.13 -21.21 -2.74
C ASP A 75 -34.95 -21.66 -3.63
N LEU A 76 -34.46 -22.87 -3.37
CA LEU A 76 -33.34 -23.49 -4.09
C LEU A 76 -33.64 -23.81 -5.56
N THR A 77 -34.91 -23.82 -5.97
CA THR A 77 -35.27 -24.02 -7.39
C THR A 77 -35.03 -22.76 -8.22
N LYS A 78 -35.02 -21.58 -7.57
CA LYS A 78 -34.82 -20.27 -8.21
C LYS A 78 -33.44 -19.69 -7.93
N THR A 79 -32.82 -20.08 -6.83
CA THR A 79 -31.51 -19.57 -6.43
C THR A 79 -30.60 -20.72 -6.00
N PRO A 80 -29.33 -20.73 -6.44
CA PRO A 80 -28.40 -21.78 -6.00
C PRO A 80 -28.10 -21.65 -4.51
N GLN A 81 -27.63 -22.75 -3.92
CA GLN A 81 -27.12 -22.77 -2.55
C GLN A 81 -26.01 -21.74 -2.36
N TRP A 82 -25.95 -21.12 -1.18
CA TRP A 82 -24.92 -20.13 -0.86
C TRP A 82 -23.55 -20.77 -0.89
N ALA A 83 -22.64 -20.15 -1.63
CA ALA A 83 -21.28 -20.62 -1.82
C ALA A 83 -20.33 -19.44 -2.04
N TYR A 84 -19.07 -19.62 -1.67
CA TYR A 84 -18.03 -18.66 -2.04
C TYR A 84 -17.76 -18.78 -3.54
N PRO A 85 -17.85 -17.69 -4.32
CA PRO A 85 -17.64 -17.73 -5.76
C PRO A 85 -16.15 -17.90 -6.14
N ARG A 86 -15.25 -17.62 -5.19
CA ARG A 86 -13.80 -17.76 -5.30
C ARG A 86 -13.22 -18.13 -3.94
N THR A 87 -11.97 -18.60 -3.92
CA THR A 87 -11.25 -18.85 -2.67
C THR A 87 -11.15 -17.55 -1.84
N PRO A 88 -11.66 -17.54 -0.59
CA PRO A 88 -11.55 -16.39 0.30
C PRO A 88 -10.11 -15.94 0.49
N CYS A 89 -9.91 -14.61 0.63
CA CYS A 89 -8.63 -13.96 0.92
C CYS A 89 -7.53 -14.06 -0.15
N GLN A 90 -7.57 -15.03 -1.07
CA GLN A 90 -6.51 -15.26 -2.04
C GLN A 90 -6.24 -14.03 -2.91
N LEU A 91 -7.28 -13.47 -3.53
CA LEU A 91 -7.14 -12.33 -4.45
C LEU A 91 -6.69 -11.06 -3.73
N VAL A 92 -7.29 -10.77 -2.56
CA VAL A 92 -6.96 -9.58 -1.77
C VAL A 92 -5.52 -9.65 -1.27
N HIS A 93 -5.06 -10.83 -0.83
CA HIS A 93 -3.69 -11.04 -0.38
C HIS A 93 -2.67 -10.85 -1.49
N GLU A 94 -2.92 -11.42 -2.67
CA GLU A 94 -2.05 -11.26 -3.84
C GLU A 94 -1.95 -9.80 -4.28
N GLN A 95 -3.09 -9.12 -4.39
CA GLN A 95 -3.14 -7.71 -4.77
C GLN A 95 -2.47 -6.81 -3.74
N ALA A 96 -2.66 -7.07 -2.44
CA ALA A 96 -2.04 -6.29 -1.38
C ALA A 96 -0.52 -6.45 -1.37
N ARG A 97 0.00 -7.66 -1.63
CA ARG A 97 1.45 -7.91 -1.80
C ARG A 97 2.03 -7.20 -3.01
N LEU A 98 1.33 -7.25 -4.14
CA LEU A 98 1.75 -6.54 -5.35
C LEU A 98 1.80 -5.03 -5.10
N LEU A 99 0.77 -4.46 -4.48
CA LEU A 99 0.71 -3.04 -4.15
C LEU A 99 1.81 -2.64 -3.14
N PHE A 100 2.07 -3.48 -2.14
CA PHE A 100 3.19 -3.27 -1.21
C PHE A 100 4.53 -3.27 -1.94
N GLY A 101 4.77 -4.25 -2.82
CA GLY A 101 5.99 -4.32 -3.64
C GLY A 101 6.20 -3.08 -4.51
N ILE A 102 5.14 -2.55 -5.13
CA ILE A 102 5.21 -1.29 -5.88
C ILE A 102 5.61 -0.13 -4.97
N ASN A 103 4.99 0.01 -3.79
CA ASN A 103 5.33 1.09 -2.86
C ASN A 103 6.78 1.00 -2.38
N VAL A 104 7.29 -0.21 -2.12
CA VAL A 104 8.71 -0.44 -1.81
C VAL A 104 9.59 0.04 -2.96
N GLY A 105 9.26 -0.32 -4.20
CA GLY A 105 10.00 0.12 -5.39
C GLY A 105 10.03 1.65 -5.53
N VAL A 106 8.88 2.31 -5.37
CA VAL A 106 8.77 3.79 -5.41
C VAL A 106 9.60 4.43 -4.30
N PHE A 107 9.56 3.88 -3.09
CA PHE A 107 10.37 4.38 -1.97
C PHE A 107 11.87 4.28 -2.27
N VAL A 108 12.35 3.12 -2.72
CA VAL A 108 13.77 2.88 -3.04
C VAL A 108 14.24 3.83 -4.13
N VAL A 109 13.49 3.96 -5.23
CA VAL A 109 13.84 4.85 -6.34
C VAL A 109 13.82 6.32 -5.91
N GLY A 110 12.76 6.75 -5.20
CA GLY A 110 12.63 8.11 -4.71
C GLY A 110 13.76 8.50 -3.74
N PHE A 111 14.11 7.59 -2.83
CA PHE A 111 15.18 7.80 -1.86
C PHE A 111 16.56 7.85 -2.55
N ALA A 112 16.82 6.95 -3.51
CA ALA A 112 18.04 6.99 -4.31
C ALA A 112 18.20 8.31 -5.08
N LEU A 113 17.12 8.80 -5.71
CA LEU A 113 17.10 10.09 -6.41
C LEU A 113 17.39 11.26 -5.45
N LEU A 114 16.80 11.25 -4.25
CA LEU A 114 17.09 12.27 -3.23
C LEU A 114 18.57 12.28 -2.84
N ILE A 115 19.19 11.12 -2.64
CA ILE A 115 20.62 11.00 -2.34
C ILE A 115 21.46 11.58 -3.48
N VAL A 116 21.17 11.19 -4.73
CA VAL A 116 21.90 11.68 -5.90
C VAL A 116 21.80 13.21 -6.01
N VAL A 117 20.62 13.78 -5.80
CA VAL A 117 20.41 15.24 -5.81
C VAL A 117 21.17 15.92 -4.68
N ALA A 118 21.12 15.37 -3.46
CA ALA A 118 21.85 15.90 -2.32
C ALA A 118 23.37 15.91 -2.56
N LEU A 119 23.92 14.80 -3.09
CA LEU A 119 25.33 14.69 -3.45
C LEU A 119 25.73 15.69 -4.55
N ARG A 120 24.90 15.86 -5.58
CA ARG A 120 25.16 16.83 -6.65
C ARG A 120 25.15 18.28 -6.15
N LEU A 121 24.29 18.62 -5.20
CA LEU A 121 24.24 19.96 -4.62
C LEU A 121 25.43 20.25 -3.69
N ALA A 122 25.88 19.25 -2.93
CA ALA A 122 27.06 19.36 -2.09
C ALA A 122 28.35 19.55 -2.92
N ARG A 123 28.40 18.98 -4.13
CA ARG A 123 29.54 19.08 -5.04
C ARG A 123 29.60 20.36 -5.89
N ARG A 124 28.64 21.30 -5.78
CA ARG A 124 28.68 22.54 -6.55
C ARG A 124 29.80 23.46 -6.01
N PRO A 125 30.82 23.81 -6.82
CA PRO A 125 31.89 24.71 -6.38
C PRO A 125 31.32 26.09 -6.04
N ALA A 126 31.85 26.71 -4.98
CA ALA A 126 31.54 28.09 -4.63
C ALA A 126 31.88 29.01 -5.82
N PRO A 127 31.05 30.03 -6.11
CA PRO A 127 31.38 31.00 -7.16
C PRO A 127 32.75 31.62 -6.84
N ARG A 128 33.69 31.54 -7.80
CA ARG A 128 34.98 32.23 -7.71
C ARG A 128 34.68 33.70 -7.44
N ALA A 129 35.15 34.21 -6.30
CA ALA A 129 35.16 35.65 -6.06
C ALA A 129 35.91 36.30 -7.23
N VAL A 130 35.19 37.09 -8.03
CA VAL A 130 35.83 37.94 -9.03
C VAL A 130 36.68 38.92 -8.23
N PRO A 131 38.02 38.92 -8.39
CA PRO A 131 38.85 39.90 -7.69
C PRO A 131 38.36 41.28 -8.11
N ALA A 132 37.99 42.10 -7.13
CA ALA A 132 37.70 43.50 -7.36
C ALA A 132 38.91 44.10 -8.06
N ALA A 133 38.74 44.50 -9.33
CA ALA A 133 39.77 45.20 -10.05
C ALA A 133 40.11 46.44 -9.22
N ALA A 134 41.36 46.48 -8.75
CA ALA A 134 41.90 47.64 -8.07
C ALA A 134 41.84 48.82 -9.06
N ALA A 135 40.91 49.74 -8.82
CA ALA A 135 40.93 51.05 -9.44
C ALA A 135 42.03 51.85 -8.72
N THR A 136 43.27 51.67 -9.17
CA THR A 136 44.37 52.59 -8.89
C THR A 136 44.29 53.76 -9.86
N THR A 137 44.05 54.94 -9.27
CA THR A 137 44.53 56.29 -9.62
C THR A 137 44.39 56.80 -11.04
#